data_AF-A0A6H5H8C0-F1
#
_entry.id   AF-A0A6H5H8C0-F1
#
_cell.length_a   1.000
_cell.length_b   1.000
_cell.length_c   1.000
_cell.angle_alpha   90.00
_cell.angle_beta   90.00
_cell.angle_gamma   90.00
#
_symmetry.space_group_name_H-M   'P 1'
#
loop_
_entity.id
_entity.type
_entity.pdbx_description
1 polymer ?
#
loop_
_entity_poly.entity_id
_entity_poly.type
_entity_poly.pdbx_seq_one_letter_code
_entity_poly.pdbx_strand_id
1 'polypeptide(L)' 'MITYYSRFIPDLSTKTNALRKLLRKNQKFHWSSQCEAAFIQLKNEMMSDRVLVPYNPHLPIVLTCDASPYGVAA' A
#
# COMPACT_ATOMS: atom_id res chain seq x y z
N MET A 1 -3.42 -5.07 1.18
CA MET A 1 -3.88 -3.67 1.31
C MET A 1 -3.52 -2.82 0.09
N ILE A 2 -2.26 -2.65 -0.32
CA ILE A 2 -1.90 -1.73 -1.43
C ILE A 2 -2.51 -2.10 -2.80
N THR A 3 -2.85 -3.37 -3.01
CA THR A 3 -3.53 -3.85 -4.21
C THR A 3 -4.92 -3.26 -4.39
N TYR A 4 -5.60 -2.87 -3.31
CA TYR A 4 -6.90 -2.19 -3.34
C TYR A 4 -6.81 -0.84 -4.07
N TYR A 5 -5.71 -0.12 -3.85
CA TYR A 5 -5.43 1.19 -4.47
C TYR A 5 -4.70 1.09 -5.81
N SER A 6 -4.58 -0.11 -6.39
CA SER A 6 -3.78 -0.36 -7.59
C SER A 6 -4.16 0.50 -8.80
N ARG A 7 -5.44 0.89 -8.94
CA ARG A 7 -5.89 1.75 -10.03
C ARG A 7 -5.29 3.16 -10.00
N PHE A 8 -4.82 3.61 -8.84
CA PHE A 8 -4.31 4.96 -8.60
C PHE A 8 -2.78 5.01 -8.58
N ILE A 9 -2.12 3.85 -8.53
CA ILE A 9 -0.66 3.75 -8.45
C ILE A 9 -0.12 3.22 -9.78
N PRO A 10 0.53 4.06 -10.60
CA PRO A 10 1.09 3.62 -11.87
C PRO A 10 2.19 2.57 -11.65
N ASP A 11 2.25 1.58 -12.53
CA ASP A 11 3.25 0.51 -12.51
C ASP A 11 3.40 -0.18 -11.15
N LEU A 12 2.28 -0.34 -10.42
CA LEU A 12 2.30 -0.94 -9.09
C LEU A 12 3.01 -2.32 -9.10
N SER A 13 2.79 -3.11 -10.16
CA SER A 13 3.42 -4.43 -10.33
C SER A 13 4.95 -4.35 -10.28
N THR A 14 5.52 -3.39 -10.99
CA THR A 14 6.95 -3.11 -11.05
C THR A 14 7.47 -2.61 -9.71
N LYS A 15 6.81 -1.62 -9.11
CA LYS A 15 7.22 -1.02 -7.81
C LYS A 15 7.21 -2.03 -6.67
N THR A 16 6.24 -2.94 -6.66
CA THR A 16 6.12 -3.99 -5.63
C THR A 16 6.90 -5.26 -5.95
N ASN A 17 7.63 -5.33 -7.07
CA ASN A 17 8.31 -6.55 -7.51
C ASN A 17 9.27 -7.10 -6.45
N ALA A 18 10.13 -6.23 -5.87
CA ALA A 18 11.06 -6.62 -4.81
C ALA A 18 10.35 -7.25 -3.61
N LEU A 19 9.22 -6.67 -3.19
CA LEU A 19 8.42 -7.17 -2.07
C LEU A 19 7.71 -8.49 -2.42
N ARG A 20 7.18 -8.62 -3.64
CA ARG A 20 6.54 -9.87 -4.10
C ARG A 20 7.52 -11.03 -4.18
N LYS A 21 8.79 -10.78 -4.50
CA LYS A 21 9.83 -11.83 -4.48
C LYS A 21 9.95 -12.47 -3.10
N LEU A 22 9.79 -11.71 -2.01
CA LEU A 22 9.85 -12.23 -0.63
C LEU A 22 8.74 -13.25 -0.32
N LEU A 23 7.62 -13.23 -1.06
CA LEU A 23 6.48 -14.13 -0.85
C LEU A 23 6.58 -15.43 -1.65
N ARG A 24 7.63 -15.62 -2.45
CA ARG A 24 7.78 -16.82 -3.28
C ARG A 24 8.06 -18.06 -2.42
N LYS A 25 7.55 -19.21 -2.85
CA LYS A 25 7.81 -20.50 -2.19
C LYS A 25 9.32 -20.77 -2.16
N ASN A 26 9.82 -21.29 -1.04
CA ASN A 26 11.23 -21.59 -0.79
C ASN A 26 12.18 -20.38 -0.86
N GLN A 27 11.66 -19.15 -0.88
CA GLN A 27 12.49 -17.95 -0.75
C GLN A 27 12.77 -17.70 0.73
N LYS A 28 14.05 -17.57 1.10
CA LYS A 28 14.43 -17.07 2.43
C LYS A 28 14.01 -15.61 2.54
N PHE A 29 13.27 -15.27 3.59
CA PHE A 29 12.92 -13.88 3.88
C PHE A 29 14.20 -13.11 4.24
N HIS A 30 14.61 -12.22 3.34
CA HIS A 30 15.74 -11.34 3.52
C HIS A 30 15.35 -9.95 3.04
N TRP A 31 15.20 -9.02 3.99
CA TRP A 31 14.84 -7.65 3.68
C TRP A 31 16.05 -6.90 3.13
N SER A 32 16.13 -6.79 1.81
CA SER A 32 17.23 -6.11 1.14
C SER A 32 16.99 -4.60 1.04
N SER A 33 18.03 -3.84 0.71
CA SER A 33 17.92 -2.40 0.42
C SER A 33 16.92 -2.10 -0.71
N GLN A 34 16.77 -3.00 -1.67
CA GLN A 34 15.77 -2.89 -2.74
C GLN A 34 14.34 -3.05 -2.21
N CYS A 35 14.15 -3.91 -1.20
CA CYS A 35 12.86 -4.07 -0.54
C CYS A 35 12.50 -2.81 0.25
N GLU A 36 13.48 -2.25 0.98
CA GLU A 36 13.29 -1.00 1.72
C GLU A 36 12.96 0.17 0.78
N ALA A 37 13.73 0.33 -0.30
CA ALA A 37 13.47 1.37 -1.29
C ALA A 37 12.07 1.24 -1.92
N ALA A 38 11.67 0.01 -2.28
CA ALA A 38 10.33 -0.26 -2.80
C ALA A 38 9.24 0.07 -1.75
N PHE A 39 9.47 -0.26 -0.48
CA PHE A 39 8.52 0.03 0.59
C PHE A 39 8.35 1.53 0.81
N ILE A 40 9.45 2.29 0.91
CA ILE A 40 9.42 3.75 1.05
C ILE A 40 8.75 4.39 -0.15
N GLN A 41 9.09 3.95 -1.37
CA GLN A 41 8.46 4.45 -2.60
C GLN A 41 6.94 4.28 -2.56
N LEU A 42 6.46 3.10 -2.14
CA LEU A 42 5.03 2.82 -2.06
C LEU A 42 4.32 3.67 -1.01
N LYS A 43 4.95 3.95 0.13
CA LYS A 43 4.41 4.89 1.11
C LYS A 43 4.24 6.28 0.50
N ASN A 44 5.24 6.75 -0.27
CA ASN A 44 5.17 8.07 -0.90
C ASN A 44 4.05 8.14 -1.96
N GLU A 45 3.86 7.09 -2.77
CA GLU A 45 2.74 7.03 -3.72
C GLU A 45 1.39 7.06 -3.01
N MET A 46 1.25 6.34 -1.89
CA MET A 46 0.02 6.34 -1.08
C MET A 46 -0.29 7.70 -0.45
N MET A 47 0.72 8.52 -0.18
CA MET A 47 0.56 9.88 0.36
C MET A 47 0.40 10.94 -0.73
N SER A 48 0.45 10.56 -2.01
CA SER A 48 0.31 11.50 -3.13
C SER A 48 -1.14 11.90 -3.36
N ASP A 49 -1.31 13.01 -4.06
CA ASP A 49 -2.58 13.55 -4.55
C ASP A 49 -3.29 12.64 -5.57
N ARG A 50 -2.60 11.61 -6.10
CA ARG A 50 -3.22 10.58 -6.95
C ARG A 50 -4.10 9.61 -6.17
N VAL A 51 -3.74 9.34 -4.92
CA VAL A 51 -4.44 8.39 -4.04
C VAL A 51 -5.31 9.13 -3.03
N LEU A 52 -4.79 10.21 -2.45
CA LEU A 52 -5.50 11.05 -1.50
C LEU A 52 -6.18 12.20 -2.21
N VAL A 53 -7.45 12.41 -1.90
CA VAL A 53 -8.28 13.49 -2.46
C VAL A 53 -8.63 14.48 -1.35
N PRO A 54 -8.63 15.80 -1.63
CA PRO A 54 -9.13 16.78 -0.68
C PRO A 54 -10.57 16.48 -0.27
N TYR A 55 -10.88 16.69 1.01
CA TYR A 55 -12.21 16.49 1.54
C TYR A 55 -13.23 17.40 0.85
N ASN A 56 -14.39 16.84 0.48
CA ASN A 56 -15.52 17.58 -0.06
C ASN A 56 -16.81 17.17 0.66
N PRO A 57 -17.47 18.07 1.42
CA PRO A 57 -18.67 17.76 2.19
C PRO A 57 -19.90 17.44 1.32
N HIS A 58 -19.86 17.74 0.02
CA HIS A 58 -20.95 17.44 -0.91
C HIS A 58 -20.85 16.05 -1.53
N LEU A 59 -19.73 15.33 -1.34
CA LEU A 59 -19.56 13.97 -1.83
C LEU A 59 -19.89 12.95 -0.73
N PRO A 60 -20.49 11.79 -1.08
CA PRO A 60 -20.73 10.73 -0.11
C PRO A 60 -19.40 10.19 0.44
N ILE A 61 -19.37 9.93 1.74
CA ILE A 61 -18.21 9.38 2.44
C ILE A 61 -18.48 7.91 2.75
N VAL A 62 -17.49 7.07 2.50
CA VAL A 62 -17.50 5.67 2.90
C VAL A 62 -16.36 5.46 3.90
N LEU A 63 -16.68 4.95 5.08
CA LEU A 63 -15.72 4.61 6.12
C LEU A 63 -15.58 3.08 6.20
N THR A 64 -14.36 2.58 6.09
CA THR A 64 -14.02 1.17 6.28
C THR A 64 -13.25 1.00 7.58
N CYS A 65 -13.84 0.35 8.57
CA CYS A 65 -13.20 0.07 9.85
C CYS A 65 -12.92 -1.43 10.01
N ASP A 66 -11.86 -1.77 10.72
CA ASP A 66 -11.55 -3.14 11.14
C ASP A 66 -11.03 -3.13 12.59
N ALA A 67 -11.25 -4.22 13.32
CA ALA A 67 -10.83 -4.34 14.72
C ALA A 67 -10.27 -5.72 15.02
N SER A 68 -9.24 -5.72 15.86
CA SER A 68 -8.60 -6.91 16.40
C SER A 68 -8.61 -6.87 17.92
N PRO A 69 -8.27 -7.98 18.62
CA PRO A 69 -8.18 -7.98 20.09
C PRO A 69 -7.22 -6.95 20.68
N TYR A 70 -6.28 -6.42 19.88
CA TYR A 70 -5.23 -5.51 20.33
C TYR A 70 -5.42 -4.06 19.85
N GLY A 71 -6.31 -3.81 18.89
CA GLY A 71 -6.41 -2.48 18.30
C GLY A 71 -7.47 -2.36 17.22
N VAL A 72 -7.81 -1.12 16.92
CA VAL A 72 -8.82 -0.68 15.94
C VAL A 72 -8.14 0.11 14.84
N ALA A 73 -8.61 -0.03 13.61
CA ALA A 73 -8.17 0.74 12.46
C ALA A 73 -9.36 1.21 11.62
N ALA A 74 -9.18 2.32 10.91
CA ALA A 74 -10.12 2.88 9.94
C ALA A 74 -9.35 3.58 8.82
#